data_AF-A0A328B0Z8-F1
#
_entry.id   AF-A0A328B0Z8-F1
#
_cell.length_a   1.000
_cell.length_b   1.000
_cell.length_c   1.000
_cell.angle_alpha   90.00
_cell.angle_beta   90.00
_cell.angle_gamma   90.00
#
_symmetry.space_group_name_H-M   'P 1'
#
loop_
_entity.id
_entity.type
_entity.pdbx_description
1 polymer ?
#
loop_
_entity_poly.entity_id
_entity_poly.type
_entity_poly.pdbx_seq_one_letter_code
_entity_poly.pdbx_strand_id
1 'polypeptide(L)'
;MSEQLDPEFIDQLMATVRIVETNSQLLLTELRAARQMAEQVAATLSLVVNLVGNAPDRAQASLVCRVANDLMTCAEQPDLAIRLAGCEPEAIDPAMLRSAAALLAGEESVVLRGPQGAIH
;
A
#
# COMPACT_ATOMS: atom_id res chain seq x y z
N MET A 1 -31.81 9.01 45.62
CA MET A 1 -30.66 8.28 46.16
C MET A 1 -29.55 8.43 45.16
N SER A 2 -28.56 9.27 45.45
CA SER A 2 -27.41 9.44 44.56
C SER A 2 -26.50 8.23 44.76
N GLU A 3 -26.45 7.33 43.78
CA GLU A 3 -25.41 6.30 43.72
C GLU A 3 -24.07 7.02 43.57
N GLN A 4 -23.37 7.19 44.70
CA GLN A 4 -21.99 7.63 44.70
C GLN A 4 -21.16 6.48 44.15
N LEU A 5 -20.67 6.66 42.92
CA LEU A 5 -19.66 5.79 42.32
C LEU A 5 -18.47 5.67 43.26
N ASP A 6 -18.02 4.43 43.44
CA ASP A 6 -16.87 4.08 44.27
C ASP A 6 -15.63 4.86 43.80
N PRO A 7 -14.96 5.64 44.66
CA PRO A 7 -13.74 6.38 44.31
C PRO A 7 -12.65 5.48 43.71
N GLU A 8 -12.54 4.23 44.17
CA GLU A 8 -11.54 3.28 43.69
C GLU A 8 -11.82 2.86 42.24
N PHE A 9 -13.09 2.70 41.88
CA PHE A 9 -13.52 2.42 40.51
C PHE A 9 -13.25 3.61 39.58
N ILE A 10 -13.45 4.84 40.06
CA ILE A 10 -13.16 6.06 39.28
C ILE A 10 -11.66 6.16 39.00
N ASP A 11 -10.81 5.92 40.00
CA ASP A 11 -9.35 5.97 39.83
C ASP A 11 -8.85 4.89 38.87
N GLN A 12 -9.41 3.68 38.94
CA GLN A 12 -9.05 2.59 38.05
C GLN A 12 -9.51 2.82 36.60
N LEU A 13 -10.70 3.42 36.43
CA LEU A 13 -11.18 3.85 35.11
C LEU A 13 -10.29 4.95 34.52
N MET A 14 -9.91 5.95 35.32
CA MET A 14 -9.01 7.03 34.90
C MET A 14 -7.62 6.52 34.52
N ALA A 15 -7.08 5.55 35.26
CA ALA A 15 -5.83 4.89 34.93
C ALA A 15 -5.92 4.12 33.60
N THR A 16 -7.01 3.40 33.38
CA THR A 16 -7.26 2.66 32.13
C THR A 16 -7.39 3.61 30.94
N VAL A 17 -8.16 4.69 31.09
CA VAL A 17 -8.32 5.72 30.05
C VAL A 17 -6.97 6.34 29.68
N ARG A 18 -6.12 6.66 30.67
CA ARG A 18 -4.76 7.19 30.39
C ARG A 18 -3.89 6.22 29.60
N ILE A 19 -3.97 4.93 29.91
CA ILE A 19 -3.21 3.90 29.18
C ILE A 19 -3.70 3.82 27.73
N VAL A 20 -5.02 3.80 27.52
CA VAL A 20 -5.62 3.78 26.18
C VAL A 20 -5.25 5.04 25.39
N GLU A 21 -5.31 6.20 26.03
CA GLU A 21 -4.93 7.48 25.42
C GLU A 21 -3.46 7.45 24.97
N THR A 22 -2.56 7.01 25.85
CA THR A 22 -1.13 6.89 25.56
C THR A 22 -0.86 5.93 24.40
N ASN A 23 -1.51 4.76 24.41
CA ASN A 23 -1.38 3.77 23.34
C ASN A 23 -1.92 4.29 22.01
N SER A 24 -3.05 5.01 22.02
CA SER A 24 -3.62 5.59 20.81
C SER A 24 -2.71 6.65 20.18
N GLN A 25 -2.04 7.46 21.00
CA GLN A 25 -1.09 8.46 20.53
C GLN A 25 0.16 7.81 19.91
N LEU A 26 0.65 6.72 20.50
CA LEU A 26 1.75 5.95 19.93
C LEU A 26 1.38 5.36 18.56
N LEU A 27 0.23 4.69 18.46
CA LEU A 27 -0.26 4.12 17.20
C LEU A 27 -0.44 5.17 16.10
N LEU A 28 -0.97 6.35 16.44
CA LEU A 28 -1.10 7.46 15.48
C LEU A 28 0.27 7.96 15.00
N THR A 29 1.29 7.90 15.85
CA THR A 29 2.64 8.32 15.51
C THR A 29 3.30 7.32 14.57
N GLU A 30 3.18 6.02 14.86
CA GLU A 30 3.67 4.94 13.98
C GLU A 30 2.96 4.94 12.63
N LEU A 31 1.64 5.13 12.60
CA LEU A 31 0.86 5.21 11.36
C LEU A 31 1.34 6.36 10.46
N ARG A 32 1.65 7.53 11.05
CA ARG A 32 2.18 8.68 10.31
C ARG A 32 3.57 8.39 9.76
N ALA A 33 4.44 7.75 10.53
CA ALA A 33 5.77 7.37 10.08
C ALA A 33 5.71 6.36 8.91
N ALA A 34 4.86 5.34 9.03
CA ALA A 34 4.65 4.35 7.97
C ALA A 34 4.11 5.00 6.69
N ARG A 35 3.14 5.92 6.80
CA ARG A 35 2.63 6.69 5.68
C ARG A 35 3.73 7.51 4.99
N GLN A 36 4.57 8.19 5.76
CA GLN A 36 5.65 9.00 5.21
C GLN A 36 6.69 8.15 4.48
N MET A 37 7.00 6.95 4.98
CA MET A 37 7.86 6.00 4.28
C MET A 37 7.23 5.53 2.97
N ALA A 38 5.93 5.19 2.97
CA ALA A 38 5.22 4.80 1.75
C ALA A 38 5.23 5.92 0.69
N GLU A 39 5.01 7.17 1.10
CA GLU A 39 5.08 8.34 0.21
C GLU A 39 6.49 8.52 -0.38
N GLN A 40 7.56 8.31 0.41
CA GLN A 40 8.94 8.34 -0.08
C GLN A 40 9.25 7.22 -1.09
N VAL A 41 8.79 6.00 -0.83
CA VAL A 41 8.96 4.88 -1.76
C VAL A 41 8.23 5.16 -3.08
N ALA A 42 6.98 5.64 -3.02
CA ALA A 42 6.22 6.01 -4.21
C ALA A 42 6.90 7.11 -5.03
N ALA A 43 7.44 8.15 -4.37
CA ALA A 43 8.19 9.21 -5.04
C ALA A 43 9.47 8.67 -5.70
N THR A 44 10.20 7.78 -5.03
CA THR A 44 11.42 7.15 -5.55
C THR A 44 11.13 6.27 -6.76
N LEU A 45 10.08 5.45 -6.69
CA LEU A 45 9.64 4.62 -7.82
C LEU A 45 9.21 5.49 -9.00
N SER A 46 8.46 6.57 -8.75
CA SER A 46 8.07 7.50 -9.81
C SER A 46 9.28 8.14 -10.48
N LEU A 47 10.31 8.51 -9.72
CA LEU A 47 11.56 9.04 -10.26
C LEU A 47 12.31 7.99 -11.10
N VAL A 48 12.42 6.75 -10.61
CA VAL A 48 13.06 5.66 -11.34
C VAL A 48 12.32 5.36 -12.65
N VAL A 49 10.98 5.26 -12.61
CA VAL A 49 10.16 5.06 -13.81
C VAL A 49 10.33 6.21 -14.80
N ASN A 50 10.37 7.46 -14.34
CA ASN A 50 10.59 8.61 -15.22
C ASN A 50 12.01 8.65 -15.81
N LEU A 51 13.05 8.35 -15.02
CA LEU A 51 14.42 8.26 -15.50
C LEU A 51 14.60 7.14 -16.52
N VAL A 52 13.93 6.01 -16.29
CA VAL A 52 13.95 4.83 -17.16
C VAL A 52 13.04 5.00 -18.38
N GLY A 53 11.96 5.78 -18.30
CA GLY A 53 11.04 6.03 -19.41
C GLY A 53 11.50 7.13 -20.37
N ASN A 54 12.35 8.05 -19.90
CA ASN A 54 12.86 9.18 -20.70
C ASN A 54 14.26 8.98 -21.24
N ALA A 55 14.90 7.83 -21.03
CA ALA A 55 16.23 7.64 -21.59
C ALA A 55 16.12 7.47 -23.13
N PRO A 56 17.05 8.04 -23.91
CA PRO A 56 16.97 7.99 -25.35
C PRO A 56 17.67 6.72 -25.87
N ASP A 57 17.05 5.54 -25.74
CA ASP A 57 17.36 4.42 -26.65
C ASP A 57 16.45 3.19 -26.47
N ARG A 58 16.24 2.47 -27.58
CA ARG A 58 15.32 1.33 -27.78
C ARG A 58 15.44 0.16 -26.79
N ALA A 59 16.42 0.16 -25.88
CA ALA A 59 16.54 -0.78 -24.77
C ALA A 59 15.48 -0.59 -23.68
N GLN A 60 14.90 0.60 -23.52
CA GLN A 60 13.93 0.89 -22.45
C GLN A 60 12.53 0.36 -22.66
N ALA A 61 12.09 0.23 -23.92
CA ALA A 61 10.87 -0.50 -24.23
C ALA A 61 10.94 -1.95 -23.68
N SER A 62 12.13 -2.55 -23.66
CA SER A 62 12.33 -3.89 -23.08
C SER A 62 12.27 -3.92 -21.55
N LEU A 63 12.70 -2.84 -20.89
CA LEU A 63 12.75 -2.78 -19.42
C LEU A 63 11.38 -2.48 -18.83
N VAL A 64 10.60 -1.56 -19.42
CA VAL A 64 9.23 -1.27 -18.99
C VAL A 64 8.35 -2.52 -19.16
N CYS A 65 8.46 -3.21 -20.30
CA CYS A 65 7.80 -4.50 -20.51
C CYS A 65 8.25 -5.57 -19.52
N ARG A 66 9.54 -5.60 -19.17
CA ARG A 66 10.07 -6.56 -18.18
C ARG A 66 9.49 -6.30 -16.79
N VAL A 67 9.46 -5.05 -16.34
CA VAL A 67 8.88 -4.69 -15.03
C VAL A 67 7.38 -4.97 -15.02
N ALA A 68 6.64 -4.67 -16.08
CA ALA A 68 5.23 -5.02 -16.19
C ALA A 68 5.01 -6.54 -16.08
N ASN A 69 5.85 -7.34 -16.75
CA ASN A 69 5.82 -8.80 -16.65
C ASN A 69 6.19 -9.32 -15.27
N ASP A 70 7.18 -8.73 -14.59
CA ASP A 70 7.60 -9.15 -13.25
C ASP A 70 6.48 -8.87 -12.23
N LEU A 71 5.80 -7.73 -12.35
CA LEU A 71 4.63 -7.39 -11.53
C LEU A 71 3.46 -8.34 -11.78
N MET A 72 3.17 -8.66 -13.04
CA MET A 72 2.16 -9.66 -13.38
C MET A 72 2.52 -11.05 -12.86
N THR A 73 3.79 -11.45 -13.01
CA THR A 73 4.29 -12.73 -12.52
C THR A 73 4.16 -12.81 -11.00
N CYS A 74 4.40 -11.71 -10.28
CA CYS A 74 4.17 -11.67 -8.85
C CYS A 74 2.68 -11.73 -8.47
N ALA A 75 1.81 -11.10 -9.24
CA ALA A 75 0.36 -11.12 -8.98
C ALA A 75 -0.31 -12.46 -9.29
N GLU A 76 0.18 -13.20 -10.28
CA GLU A 76 -0.43 -14.44 -10.78
C GLU A 76 0.31 -15.71 -10.40
N GLN A 77 1.62 -15.62 -10.18
CA GLN A 77 2.50 -16.76 -9.89
C GLN A 77 3.44 -16.46 -8.72
N PRO A 78 2.89 -16.23 -7.51
CA PRO A 78 3.65 -15.78 -6.33
C PRO A 78 4.80 -16.74 -5.97
N ASP A 79 4.57 -18.06 -6.02
CA ASP A 79 5.60 -19.08 -5.73
C ASP A 79 6.78 -19.03 -6.70
N LEU A 80 6.52 -18.69 -7.96
CA LEU A 80 7.56 -18.54 -8.99
C LEU A 80 8.27 -17.19 -8.84
N ALA A 81 7.52 -16.13 -8.53
CA ALA A 81 8.03 -14.78 -8.39
C ALA A 81 8.95 -14.60 -7.18
N ILE A 82 8.70 -15.30 -6.06
CA ILE A 82 9.61 -15.36 -4.91
C ILE A 82 11.00 -15.84 -5.35
N ARG A 83 11.05 -16.86 -6.21
CA ARG A 83 12.30 -17.51 -6.63
C ARG A 83 13.06 -16.75 -7.71
N LEU A 84 12.35 -16.02 -8.57
CA LEU A 84 12.93 -15.37 -9.76
C LEU A 84 13.15 -13.87 -9.60
N ALA A 85 12.24 -13.19 -8.91
CA ALA A 85 12.21 -11.73 -8.80
C ALA A 85 12.35 -11.24 -7.35
N GLY A 86 12.39 -12.14 -6.36
CA GLY A 86 12.43 -11.77 -4.95
C GLY A 86 11.16 -11.04 -4.50
N CYS A 87 10.02 -11.34 -5.14
CA CYS A 87 8.76 -10.69 -4.78
C CYS A 87 8.23 -11.23 -3.45
N GLU A 88 7.69 -10.34 -2.61
CA GLU A 88 7.00 -10.66 -1.36
C GLU A 88 5.48 -10.50 -1.56
N PRO A 89 4.79 -11.53 -2.10
CA PRO A 89 3.38 -11.42 -2.51
C PRO A 89 2.42 -11.24 -1.34
N GLU A 90 2.83 -11.58 -0.12
CA GLU A 90 2.04 -11.35 1.10
C GLU A 90 2.03 -9.87 1.52
N ALA A 91 3.02 -9.08 1.07
CA ALA A 91 3.19 -7.68 1.45
C ALA A 91 2.42 -6.70 0.54
N ILE A 92 1.95 -7.15 -0.63
CA ILE A 92 1.34 -6.28 -1.64
C ILE A 92 0.06 -6.91 -2.21
N ASP A 93 -1.03 -6.14 -2.28
CA ASP A 93 -2.29 -6.59 -2.88
C ASP A 93 -2.10 -6.98 -4.36
N PRO A 94 -2.46 -8.21 -4.77
CA PRO A 94 -2.39 -8.66 -6.17
C PRO A 94 -3.16 -7.76 -7.15
N ALA A 95 -4.24 -7.11 -6.72
CA ALA A 95 -4.97 -6.15 -7.56
C ALA A 95 -4.13 -4.92 -7.89
N MET A 96 -3.36 -4.40 -6.93
CA MET A 96 -2.46 -3.28 -7.15
C MET A 96 -1.33 -3.64 -8.10
N LEU A 97 -0.75 -4.84 -7.97
CA LEU A 97 0.30 -5.33 -8.88
C LEU A 97 -0.19 -5.41 -10.32
N ARG A 98 -1.40 -5.93 -10.55
CA ARG A 98 -2.04 -5.96 -11.88
C ARG A 98 -2.29 -4.56 -12.44
N SER A 99 -2.84 -3.65 -11.63
CA SER A 99 -3.07 -2.27 -12.05
C SER A 99 -1.76 -1.55 -12.42
N ALA A 100 -0.70 -1.75 -11.64
CA ALA A 100 0.61 -1.18 -11.94
C ALA A 100 1.20 -1.75 -13.24
N ALA A 101 1.06 -3.05 -13.49
CA ALA A 101 1.49 -3.66 -14.75
C ALA A 101 0.73 -3.13 -15.97
N ALA A 102 -0.60 -2.98 -15.87
CA ALA A 102 -1.44 -2.43 -16.94
C ALA A 102 -1.04 -0.99 -17.29
N LEU A 103 -0.80 -0.15 -16.28
CA LEU A 103 -0.32 1.22 -16.47
C LEU A 103 1.04 1.27 -17.18
N LEU A 104 1.96 0.37 -16.83
CA LEU A 104 3.28 0.29 -17.47
C LEU A 104 3.22 -0.27 -18.90
N ALA A 105 2.29 -1.17 -19.19
CA ALA A 105 2.05 -1.69 -20.53
C ALA A 105 1.36 -0.68 -21.47
N GLY A 106 0.93 0.47 -20.96
CA GLY A 106 0.17 1.46 -21.70
C GLY A 106 -1.29 1.06 -21.95
N GLU A 107 -1.80 0.10 -21.18
CA GLU A 107 -3.22 -0.24 -21.18
C GLU A 107 -3.99 0.76 -20.33
N GLU A 108 -5.06 1.34 -20.88
CA GLU A 108 -5.96 2.22 -20.13
C GLU A 108 -6.55 1.44 -18.95
N SER A 109 -6.18 1.85 -17.73
CA SER A 109 -6.59 1.18 -16.49
C SER A 109 -8.10 1.00 -16.40
N VAL A 110 -8.56 -0.25 -16.39
CA VAL A 110 -9.96 -0.64 -16.10
C VAL A 110 -10.30 -0.50 -14.60
N VAL A 111 -9.34 -0.16 -13.75
CA VAL A 111 -9.51 -0.15 -12.29
C VAL A 111 -9.76 1.26 -11.78
N LEU A 112 -10.88 1.85 -12.19
CA LEU A 112 -11.64 2.87 -11.42
C LEU A 112 -13.15 2.87 -11.80
N ARG A 113 -13.73 1.74 -12.24
CA ARG A 113 -15.20 1.59 -12.23
C ARG A 113 -15.63 0.98 -10.91
N GLY A 114 -15.93 1.86 -9.95
CA GLY A 114 -16.72 1.48 -8.77
C GLY A 114 -18.09 0.91 -9.19
N PRO A 115 -18.78 0.20 -8.29
CA PRO A 115 -20.05 -0.45 -8.58
C PRO A 115 -21.16 0.59 -8.61
N GLN A 116 -21.29 1.32 -9.71
CA GLN A 116 -22.47 2.14 -10.02
C GLN A 116 -22.44 2.56 -11.48
N GLY A 117 -23.28 1.94 -12.30
CA GLY A 117 -23.41 2.30 -13.71
C GLY A 117 -24.23 1.28 -14.52
N ALA A 118 -25.30 0.73 -13.95
CA ALA A 118 -26.38 0.19 -14.74
C ALA A 118 -27.34 1.35 -15.04
N ILE A 119 -27.27 1.91 -16.24
CA ILE A 119 -28.39 2.64 -16.83
C ILE A 119 -28.43 2.25 -18.31
N HIS A 120 -29.63 1.85 -18.72
CA HIS A 120 -30.06 1.51 -20.09
C HIS A 120 -29.63 2.50 -21.15
#